data_AF-A0A444J4N7-F1
#
_entry.id   AF-A0A444J4N7-F1
#
_cell.length_a   1.000
_cell.length_b   1.000
_cell.length_c   1.000
_cell.angle_alpha   90.00
_cell.angle_beta   90.00
_cell.angle_gamma   90.00
#
_symmetry.space_group_name_H-M   'P 1'
#
loop_
_entity.id
_entity.type
_entity.pdbx_description
1 polymer ?
#
loop_
_entity_poly.entity_id
_entity_poly.type
_entity_poly.pdbx_seq_one_letter_code
_entity_poly.pdbx_strand_id
1 'polypeptide(L)'
;GHNIMEPIAQGKPVFFGPFMQDFQDAVDLVVSAGAGVQVGSPDELADRLLEYPLGSPAYAQACRAAERLAQTQQGAAKRQAEMVLRVMKGQR
;
A
#
# COMPACT_ATOMS: atom_id res chain seq x y z
N GLY A 1 -8.55 -0.87 10.68
CA GLY A 1 -7.59 -1.57 9.81
C GLY A 1 -6.17 -1.45 10.33
N HIS A 2 -5.23 -2.22 9.77
CA HIS A 2 -3.79 -2.06 10.01
C HIS A 2 -3.16 -1.19 8.93
N ASN A 3 -1.99 -0.61 9.20
CA ASN A 3 -1.26 0.19 8.24
C ASN A 3 -0.64 -0.68 7.13
N ILE A 4 -1.37 -0.85 6.03
CA ILE A 4 -0.93 -1.66 4.89
C ILE A 4 0.21 -1.02 4.10
N MET A 5 0.57 0.25 4.35
CA MET A 5 1.68 0.91 3.66
C MET A 5 3.06 0.52 4.22
N GLU A 6 3.14 0.01 5.45
CA GLU A 6 4.40 -0.48 6.04
C GLU A 6 5.04 -1.64 5.25
N PRO A 7 4.33 -2.73 4.93
CA PRO A 7 4.89 -3.78 4.08
C PRO A 7 5.20 -3.28 2.67
N ILE A 8 4.39 -2.38 2.12
CA ILE A 8 4.63 -1.76 0.81
C ILE A 8 5.95 -1.00 0.79
N ALA A 9 6.24 -0.22 1.83
CA ALA A 9 7.51 0.48 1.97
C ALA A 9 8.73 -0.47 2.01
N GLN A 10 8.53 -1.74 2.33
CA GLN A 10 9.53 -2.80 2.32
C GLN A 10 9.55 -3.61 1.01
N GLY A 11 8.78 -3.19 -0.01
CA GLY A 11 8.67 -3.91 -1.28
C GLY A 11 7.91 -5.23 -1.18
N LYS A 12 7.10 -5.42 -0.14
CA LYS A 12 6.37 -6.68 0.10
C LYS A 12 4.88 -6.49 -0.17
N PRO A 13 4.27 -7.36 -0.99
CA PRO A 13 2.83 -7.33 -1.16
C PRO A 13 2.11 -7.71 0.13
N VAL A 14 0.87 -7.24 0.29
CA VAL A 14 0.11 -7.38 1.54
C VAL A 14 -1.29 -7.94 1.29
N PHE A 15 -1.71 -8.89 2.13
CA PHE A 15 -3.07 -9.42 2.19
C PHE A 15 -3.76 -8.85 3.43
N PHE A 16 -4.98 -8.34 3.29
CA PHE A 16 -5.68 -7.67 4.40
C PHE A 16 -7.19 -7.84 4.32
N GLY A 17 -7.87 -7.70 5.46
CA GLY A 17 -9.31 -7.91 5.61
C GLY A 17 -10.19 -6.72 5.16
N PRO A 18 -11.53 -6.82 5.29
CA PRO A 18 -12.47 -5.80 4.84
C PRO A 18 -12.53 -4.55 5.75
N PHE A 19 -12.06 -4.64 7.00
CA PHE A 19 -12.22 -3.57 8.01
C PHE A 19 -11.15 -2.47 7.88
N MET A 20 -11.23 -1.70 6.78
CA MET A 20 -10.23 -0.71 6.35
C MET A 20 -10.78 0.73 6.24
N GLN A 21 -11.86 1.05 6.95
CA GLN A 21 -12.57 2.35 6.86
C GLN A 21 -11.64 3.56 7.02
N ASP A 22 -10.68 3.49 7.95
CA ASP A 22 -9.72 4.58 8.21
C ASP A 22 -8.58 4.65 7.19
N PHE A 23 -8.47 3.67 6.30
CA PHE A 23 -7.34 3.47 5.38
C PHE A 23 -7.79 3.25 3.93
N GLN A 24 -9.00 3.70 3.57
CA GLN A 24 -9.56 3.44 2.23
C GLN A 24 -8.66 3.98 1.11
N ASP A 25 -8.08 5.17 1.27
CA ASP A 25 -7.12 5.72 0.31
C ASP A 25 -5.92 4.79 0.08
N ALA A 26 -5.44 4.15 1.15
CA ALA A 26 -4.35 3.19 1.05
C ALA A 26 -4.80 1.89 0.37
N VAL A 27 -6.03 1.42 0.65
CA VAL A 27 -6.61 0.26 -0.03
C VAL A 27 -6.68 0.49 -1.53
N ASP A 28 -7.21 1.64 -1.94
CA ASP A 28 -7.37 1.97 -3.36
C ASP A 28 -6.01 2.04 -4.06
N LEU A 29 -5.01 2.67 -3.45
CA LEU A 29 -3.64 2.72 -3.98
C LEU A 29 -2.99 1.33 -4.09
N VAL A 30 -3.10 0.52 -3.05
CA VAL A 30 -2.44 -0.79 -2.98
C VAL A 30 -3.07 -1.78 -3.95
N VAL A 31 -4.40 -1.84 -4.01
CA VAL A 31 -5.12 -2.75 -4.91
C VAL A 31 -4.95 -2.31 -6.36
N SER A 32 -5.08 -1.01 -6.67
CA SER A 32 -4.90 -0.51 -8.04
C SER A 32 -3.49 -0.73 -8.57
N ALA A 33 -2.47 -0.68 -7.70
CA ALA A 33 -1.09 -0.99 -8.06
C ALA A 33 -0.82 -2.50 -8.28
N GLY A 34 -1.73 -3.39 -7.85
CA GLY A 34 -1.46 -4.83 -7.79
C GLY A 34 -0.43 -5.20 -6.70
N ALA A 35 -0.28 -4.34 -5.70
CA ALA A 35 0.68 -4.50 -4.61
C ALA A 35 0.05 -5.15 -3.36
N GLY A 36 -1.24 -5.45 -3.38
CA GLY A 36 -1.90 -6.16 -2.29
C GLY A 36 -3.29 -6.64 -2.69
N VAL A 37 -3.85 -7.48 -1.84
CA VAL A 37 -5.13 -8.16 -2.07
C VAL A 37 -6.00 -8.02 -0.84
N GLN A 38 -7.21 -7.50 -1.02
CA GLN A 38 -8.23 -7.51 0.02
C GLN A 38 -8.96 -8.84 -0.01
N VAL A 39 -9.13 -9.47 1.15
CA VAL A 39 -9.81 -10.76 1.31
C VAL A 39 -10.93 -10.64 2.34
N GLY A 40 -12.06 -11.30 2.08
CA GLY A 40 -13.25 -11.27 2.92
C GLY A 40 -13.37 -12.43 3.89
N SER A 41 -12.59 -13.51 3.71
CA SER A 41 -12.68 -14.72 4.53
C SER A 41 -11.35 -15.48 4.67
N PRO A 42 -11.22 -16.39 5.65
CA PRO A 42 -10.06 -17.27 5.76
C PRO A 42 -9.85 -18.17 4.55
N ASP A 43 -10.93 -18.69 3.95
CA ASP A 43 -10.85 -19.56 2.78
C ASP A 43 -10.36 -18.78 1.56
N GLU A 44 -10.89 -17.57 1.34
CA GLU A 44 -10.39 -16.67 0.28
C GLU A 44 -8.92 -16.30 0.52
N LEU A 45 -8.51 -16.06 1.77
CA LEU A 45 -7.10 -15.83 2.08
C LEU A 45 -6.22 -17.02 1.67
N ALA A 46 -6.65 -18.24 1.98
CA ALA A 46 -5.92 -19.45 1.62
C ALA A 46 -5.80 -19.59 0.09
N ASP A 47 -6.91 -19.43 -0.64
CA ASP A 47 -6.94 -19.50 -2.10
C ASP A 47 -6.01 -18.44 -2.72
N ARG A 48 -6.07 -17.21 -2.22
CA ARG A 48 -5.22 -16.11 -2.70
C ARG A 48 -3.75 -16.35 -2.40
N LEU A 49 -3.38 -16.88 -1.24
CA LEU A 49 -1.98 -17.18 -0.94
C LEU A 49 -1.40 -18.24 -1.90
N LEU A 50 -2.21 -19.19 -2.36
CA LEU A 50 -1.79 -20.20 -3.33
C LEU A 50 -1.53 -19.63 -4.72
N GLU A 51 -2.11 -18.48 -5.07
CA GLU A 51 -1.82 -17.75 -6.32
C GLU A 51 -0.44 -17.07 -6.30
N TYR A 52 0.15 -16.86 -5.12
CA TYR A 52 1.44 -16.20 -4.94
C TYR A 52 2.50 -17.08 -4.24
N PRO A 53 2.86 -18.26 -4.77
CA PRO A 53 3.96 -19.03 -4.21
C PRO A 53 5.25 -18.21 -4.17
N LEU A 54 6.05 -18.36 -3.11
CA LEU A 54 7.33 -17.68 -3.00
C LEU A 54 8.23 -18.00 -4.20
N GLY A 55 8.79 -16.96 -4.82
CA GLY A 55 9.62 -17.08 -6.02
C GLY A 55 8.84 -17.22 -7.33
N SER A 56 7.50 -17.30 -7.29
CA SER A 56 6.69 -17.30 -8.51
C SER A 56 6.76 -15.96 -9.25
N PRO A 57 6.52 -15.94 -10.59
CA PRO A 57 6.40 -14.70 -11.34
C PRO A 57 5.34 -13.76 -10.80
N ALA A 58 4.20 -14.29 -10.32
CA ALA A 58 3.12 -13.52 -9.72
C ALA A 58 3.56 -12.82 -8.44
N TYR A 59 4.23 -13.54 -7.52
CA TYR A 59 4.81 -12.95 -6.31
C TYR A 59 5.85 -11.87 -6.65
N ALA A 60 6.78 -12.17 -7.56
CA ALA A 60 7.80 -11.22 -7.96
C ALA A 60 7.20 -9.96 -8.62
N GLN A 61 6.09 -10.09 -9.36
CA GLN A 61 5.37 -8.96 -9.94
C GLN A 61 4.72 -8.09 -8.86
N ALA A 62 4.10 -8.71 -7.85
CA ALA A 62 3.49 -7.99 -6.74
C ALA A 62 4.54 -7.26 -5.88
N CYS A 63 5.72 -7.86 -5.66
CA CYS A 63 6.83 -7.16 -5.01
C CYS A 63 7.28 -5.93 -5.81
N ARG A 64 7.47 -6.07 -7.13
CA ARG A 64 7.83 -4.91 -7.99
C ARG A 64 6.76 -3.83 -7.97
N ALA A 65 5.48 -4.22 -7.90
CA ALA A 65 4.38 -3.27 -7.75
C ALA A 65 4.47 -2.51 -6.41
N ALA A 66 4.73 -3.23 -5.31
CA ALA A 66 4.93 -2.64 -3.99
C ALA A 66 6.11 -1.66 -3.97
N GLU A 67 7.26 -2.04 -4.54
CA GLU A 67 8.44 -1.17 -4.66
C GLU A 67 8.15 0.11 -5.44
N ARG A 68 7.46 0.00 -6.59
CA ARG A 68 7.07 1.17 -7.39
C ARG A 68 6.10 2.07 -6.63
N LEU A 69 5.10 1.51 -5.96
CA LEU A 69 4.16 2.27 -5.15
C LEU A 69 4.87 2.97 -3.98
N ALA A 70 5.80 2.31 -3.32
CA ALA A 70 6.62 2.93 -2.28
C ALA A 70 7.39 4.14 -2.82
N GLN A 71 7.98 4.02 -4.02
CA GLN A 71 8.70 5.10 -4.68
C GLN A 71 7.79 6.31 -5.00
N THR A 72 6.56 6.09 -5.45
CA THR A 72 5.63 7.21 -5.74
C THR A 72 5.22 7.97 -4.48
N GLN A 73 5.18 7.30 -3.32
CA GLN A 73 4.81 7.92 -2.06
C GLN A 73 6.00 8.60 -1.34
N GLN A 74 7.24 8.45 -1.82
CA GLN A 74 8.38 9.11 -1.21
C GLN A 74 8.27 10.63 -1.26
N GLY A 75 8.89 11.29 -0.27
CA GLY A 75 8.89 12.75 -0.15
C GLY A 75 7.59 13.37 0.36
N ALA A 76 6.59 12.56 0.75
CA ALA A 76 5.33 13.06 1.30
C ALA A 76 5.56 13.99 2.50
N ALA A 77 6.39 13.60 3.46
CA ALA A 77 6.71 14.43 4.62
C ALA A 77 7.28 15.81 4.24
N LYS A 78 8.20 15.84 3.27
CA LYS A 78 8.79 17.08 2.76
C LYS A 78 7.72 17.98 2.10
N ARG A 79 6.88 17.40 1.22
CA ARG A 79 5.78 18.14 0.56
C ARG A 79 4.79 18.70 1.56
N GLN A 80 4.43 17.93 2.59
CA GLN A 80 3.54 18.37 3.66
C GLN A 80 4.16 19.52 4.45
N ALA A 81 5.44 19.42 4.84
CA ALA A 81 6.15 20.51 5.52
C ALA A 81 6.22 21.79 4.67
N GLU A 82 6.50 21.66 3.36
CA GLU A 82 6.51 22.79 2.42
C GLU A 82 5.14 23.47 2.33
N MET A 83 4.04 22.71 2.30
CA MET A 83 2.68 23.26 2.31
C MET A 83 2.38 24.03 3.59
N VAL A 84 2.71 23.46 4.76
CA VAL A 84 2.53 24.13 6.06
C VAL A 84 3.30 25.44 6.10
N LEU A 85 4.59 25.43 5.71
CA LEU A 85 5.42 26.64 5.65
C LEU A 85 4.86 27.70 4.72
N ARG A 86 4.23 27.31 3.60
CA ARG A 86 3.60 28.23 2.66
C ARG A 86 2.40 28.94 3.28
N VAL A 87 1.53 28.21 3.97
CA VAL A 87 0.36 28.77 4.66
C VAL A 87 0.80 29.73 5.76
N MET A 88 1.80 29.34 6.57
CA MET A 88 2.33 30.21 7.62
C MET A 88 2.93 31.51 7.10
N LYS A 89 3.56 31.50 5.92
CA LYS A 89 4.14 32.71 5.29
C LYS A 89 3.09 33.62 4.65
N GLY A 90 1.96 33.06 4.20
CA GLY A 90 0.87 33.80 3.57
C GLY A 90 -0.13 34.42 4.54
N GLN A 91 -0.03 34.14 5.85
CA GLN A 91 -0.85 34.75 6.91
C GLN A 91 -0.25 36.07 7.45
N ARG A 92 0.51 36.81 6.62
CA ARG A 92 1.03 38.14 6.95
C ARG A 92 0.21 39.23 6.28
#